data_AF-A0A2N7Q2I3-F1
#
_entry.id   AF-A0A2N7Q2I3-F1
#
_cell.length_a   1.000
_cell.length_b   1.000
_cell.length_c   1.000
_cell.angle_alpha   90.00
_cell.angle_beta   90.00
_cell.angle_gamma   90.00
#
_symmetry.space_group_name_H-M   'P 1'
#
loop_
_entity.id
_entity.type
_entity.pdbx_description
1 polymer ?
#
loop_
_entity_poly.entity_id
_entity_poly.type
_entity_poly.pdbx_seq_one_letter_code
_entity_poly.pdbx_strand_id
1 'polypeptide(L)' 'KGEDRNNIIAGLCQSIASRISSMYKRAGGKPKVILTGGVAKNIGLLKALEKILDTPIATHELSSFTGAIGACLIGMQN' A
#
# COMPACT_ATOMS: atom_id res chain seq x y z
N LYS A 1 1.66 -0.46 -33.80
CA LYS A 1 2.69 -0.95 -32.84
C LYS A 1 2.10 -0.82 -31.44
N GLY A 2 2.23 -1.85 -30.60
CA GLY A 2 1.73 -1.82 -29.21
C GLY A 2 2.71 -1.14 -28.26
N GLU A 3 2.23 -0.83 -27.06
CA GLU A 3 3.03 -0.31 -25.95
C GLU A 3 3.86 -1.42 -25.28
N ASP A 4 4.98 -1.07 -24.63
CA ASP A 4 5.78 -2.03 -23.87
C ASP A 4 4.99 -2.55 -22.66
N ARG A 5 5.04 -3.86 -22.40
CA ARG A 5 4.32 -4.48 -21.27
C ARG A 5 4.73 -3.90 -19.92
N ASN A 6 6.00 -3.54 -19.74
CA ASN A 6 6.47 -2.92 -18.51
C ASN A 6 5.87 -1.53 -18.32
N ASN A 7 5.68 -0.77 -19.41
CA ASN A 7 5.02 0.54 -19.35
C ASN A 7 3.54 0.40 -18.98
N ILE A 8 2.85 -0.64 -19.48
CA ILE A 8 1.47 -0.95 -19.11
C ILE A 8 1.38 -1.27 -17.60
N ILE A 9 2.25 -2.15 -17.10
CA ILE A 9 2.27 -2.55 -15.68
C ILE A 9 2.62 -1.36 -14.77
N ALA A 10 3.59 -0.54 -15.17
CA ALA A 10 3.97 0.68 -14.45
C ALA A 10 2.82 1.70 -14.41
N GLY A 11 2.12 1.88 -15.54
CA GLY A 11 0.93 2.73 -15.62
C GLY A 11 -0.16 2.28 -14.66
N LEU A 12 -0.45 0.98 -14.60
CA LEU A 12 -1.42 0.42 -13.65
C LEU A 12 -1.02 0.70 -12.19
N CYS A 13 0.23 0.44 -11.82
CA CYS A 13 0.73 0.71 -10.46
C CYS A 13 0.60 2.20 -10.12
N GLN A 14 0.94 3.08 -11.06
CA GLN A 14 0.84 4.54 -10.90
C GLN A 14 -0.62 4.99 -10.71
N SER A 15 -1.56 4.45 -11.48
CA SER A 15 -2.98 4.77 -11.35
C SER A 15 -3.53 4.37 -9.98
N ILE A 16 -3.19 3.18 -9.48
CA ILE A 16 -3.62 2.71 -8.17
C ILE A 16 -2.98 3.57 -7.06
N ALA A 17 -1.68 3.82 -7.14
CA ALA A 17 -0.96 4.64 -6.15
C ALA A 17 -1.52 6.08 -6.07
N SER A 18 -1.85 6.68 -7.21
CA SER A 18 -2.48 8.01 -7.27
C SER A 18 -3.83 8.06 -6.52
N ARG A 19 -4.68 7.05 -6.76
CA ARG A 19 -5.98 6.93 -6.06
C ARG A 19 -5.80 6.80 -4.55
N ILE A 20 -4.91 5.91 -4.11
CA ILE A 20 -4.63 5.70 -2.68
C ILE A 20 -4.07 6.98 -2.04
N SER A 21 -3.14 7.68 -2.72
CA SER A 21 -2.57 8.94 -2.22
C SER A 21 -3.63 10.02 -2.01
N SER A 22 -4.58 10.17 -2.94
CA SER A 22 -5.69 11.09 -2.79
C SER A 22 -6.55 10.76 -1.56
N MET A 23 -6.86 9.48 -1.34
CA MET A 23 -7.61 9.03 -0.16
C MET A 23 -6.83 9.28 1.13
N TYR A 24 -5.55 8.96 1.14
CA TYR A 24 -4.65 9.13 2.28
C TYR A 24 -4.54 10.61 2.70
N LYS A 25 -4.33 11.52 1.74
CA LYS A 25 -4.28 12.96 1.99
C LYS A 25 -5.60 13.49 2.56
N ARG A 26 -6.73 13.07 1.99
CA ARG A 26 -8.08 13.43 2.50
C ARG A 26 -8.32 12.95 3.93
N ALA A 27 -7.73 11.83 4.33
CA ALA A 27 -7.81 11.30 5.68
C ALA A 27 -6.82 11.99 6.66
N GLY A 28 -6.08 13.02 6.23
CA GLY A 28 -5.11 13.72 7.08
C GLY A 28 -3.83 12.92 7.34
N GLY A 29 -3.42 12.11 6.37
CA GLY A 29 -2.27 11.21 6.48
C GLY A 29 -0.98 11.87 6.98
N LYS A 30 -0.21 11.13 7.80
CA LYS A 30 1.02 11.59 8.47
C LYS A 30 2.20 10.65 8.18
N PRO A 31 3.45 11.15 8.27
CA PRO A 31 4.65 10.31 8.14
C PRO A 31 4.62 9.09 9.08
N LYS A 32 5.43 8.06 8.75
CA LYS A 32 5.40 6.70 9.33
C LYS A 32 4.21 5.88 8.85
N VAL A 33 4.24 5.59 7.55
CA VAL A 33 3.20 4.84 6.86
C VAL A 33 3.55 3.36 6.85
N ILE A 34 2.56 2.50 7.10
CA ILE A 34 2.67 1.05 6.93
C ILE A 34 1.66 0.60 5.88
N LEU A 35 2.11 -0.25 4.94
CA LEU A 35 1.25 -0.91 3.97
C LEU A 35 0.94 -2.33 4.45
N THR A 36 -0.35 -2.61 4.62
CA THR A 36 -0.88 -3.92 5.07
C THR A 36 -1.83 -4.50 4.01
N GLY A 37 -2.31 -5.73 4.23
CA GLY A 37 -3.14 -6.46 3.28
C GLY A 37 -2.33 -7.18 2.17
N GLY A 38 -3.04 -7.81 1.22
CA GLY A 38 -2.39 -8.60 0.16
C GLY A 38 -1.55 -7.76 -0.82
N VAL A 39 -1.91 -6.50 -1.01
CA VAL A 39 -1.19 -5.56 -1.90
C VAL A 39 0.18 -5.16 -1.37
N ALA A 40 0.45 -5.39 -0.08
CA ALA A 40 1.73 -5.06 0.54
C ALA A 40 2.89 -5.91 -0.02
N LYS A 41 2.58 -7.03 -0.68
CA LYS A 41 3.56 -7.87 -1.40
C LYS A 41 3.88 -7.37 -2.82
N ASN A 42 3.15 -6.37 -3.32
CA ASN A 42 3.38 -5.81 -4.65
C ASN A 42 4.44 -4.69 -4.58
N ILE A 43 5.67 -5.04 -4.94
CA ILE A 43 6.82 -4.13 -4.92
C ILE A 43 6.62 -2.94 -5.89
N GLY A 44 5.96 -3.16 -7.03
CA GLY A 44 5.70 -2.10 -8.02
C GLY A 44 4.77 -1.02 -7.45
N LEU A 45 3.70 -1.43 -6.77
CA LEU A 45 2.78 -0.52 -6.10
C LEU A 45 3.44 0.16 -4.90
N LEU A 46 4.21 -0.58 -4.08
CA LEU A 46 4.95 -0.02 -2.95
C LEU A 46 5.85 1.14 -3.40
N LYS A 47 6.69 0.90 -4.42
CA LYS A 47 7.57 1.94 -4.98
C LYS A 47 6.80 3.13 -5.57
N ALA A 48 5.68 2.87 -6.24
CA ALA A 48 4.84 3.94 -6.78
C ALA A 48 4.22 4.79 -5.66
N LEU A 49 3.78 4.17 -4.56
CA LEU A 49 3.24 4.86 -3.39
C LEU A 49 4.31 5.69 -2.67
N GLU A 50 5.50 5.12 -2.42
CA GLU A 50 6.61 5.82 -1.79
C GLU A 50 6.98 7.08 -2.59
N LYS A 51 7.05 6.96 -3.91
CA LYS A 51 7.33 8.09 -4.81
C LYS A 51 6.26 9.18 -4.76
N ILE A 52 4.98 8.81 -4.71
CA ILE A 52 3.87 9.78 -4.71
C ILE A 52 3.69 10.44 -3.34
N LEU A 53 3.92 9.70 -2.26
CA LEU A 53 3.76 10.20 -0.89
C LEU A 53 5.03 10.89 -0.37
N ASP A 54 6.15 10.76 -1.07
CA ASP A 54 7.46 11.29 -0.68
C ASP A 54 7.83 10.85 0.75
N THR A 55 7.61 9.57 1.04
CA THR A 55 7.81 9.00 2.36
C THR A 55 8.08 7.49 2.24
N PRO A 56 9.02 6.95 3.03
CA PRO A 56 9.25 5.51 3.08
C PRO A 56 8.02 4.80 3.67
N ILE A 57 7.67 3.66 3.10
CA ILE A 57 6.52 2.87 3.53
C ILE A 57 7.01 1.54 4.09
N ALA A 58 6.72 1.30 5.37
CA ALA A 58 7.04 0.03 6.02
C ALA A 58 6.06 -1.08 5.58
N THR A 59 6.53 -2.32 5.62
CA THR A 59 5.67 -3.51 5.48
C THR A 59 6.17 -4.65 6.37
N HIS A 60 5.39 -5.72 6.46
CA HIS A 60 5.70 -6.90 7.25
C HIS A 60 5.32 -8.17 6.49
N GLU A 61 6.00 -9.28 6.75
CA GLU A 61 5.70 -10.59 6.14
C GLU A 61 4.25 -11.06 6.44
N LEU A 62 3.76 -10.72 7.64
CA LEU A 62 2.40 -10.98 8.10
C LEU A 62 1.38 -9.89 7.73
N SER A 63 1.74 -8.95 6.85
CA SER A 63 0.88 -7.82 6.43
C SER A 63 -0.52 -8.25 5.96
N SER A 64 -0.64 -9.41 5.32
CA SER A 64 -1.93 -9.95 4.87
C SER A 64 -2.83 -10.43 6.01
N PHE A 65 -2.27 -10.70 7.20
CA PHE A 65 -2.99 -11.21 8.37
C PHE A 65 -3.29 -10.13 9.42
N THR A 66 -2.92 -8.87 9.19
CA THR A 66 -3.08 -7.78 10.16
C THR A 66 -4.50 -7.68 10.72
N GLY A 67 -5.53 -7.87 9.88
CA GLY A 67 -6.93 -7.86 10.33
C GLY A 67 -7.26 -9.00 11.30
N ALA A 68 -6.82 -10.23 11.01
CA ALA A 68 -7.03 -11.39 11.88
C ALA A 68 -6.25 -11.28 13.19
N ILE A 69 -5.01 -10.78 13.13
CA ILE A 69 -4.19 -10.49 14.31
C ILE A 69 -4.90 -9.46 15.20
N GLY A 70 -5.42 -8.37 14.60
CA GLY A 70 -6.19 -7.36 15.33
C GLY A 70 -7.44 -7.94 16.00
N ALA A 71 -8.19 -8.79 15.29
CA ALA A 71 -9.38 -9.44 15.85
C ALA A 71 -9.03 -10.35 17.04
N CYS A 72 -7.93 -11.12 16.95
CA CYS A 72 -7.45 -11.96 18.03
C CYS A 72 -7.07 -11.14 19.27
N LEU A 73 -6.32 -10.05 19.09
CA LEU A 73 -5.93 -9.16 20.19
C LEU A 73 -7.15 -8.54 20.90
N ILE A 74 -8.17 -8.12 20.15
CA ILE A 74 -9.42 -7.60 20.72
C ILE A 74 -10.14 -8.71 21.52
N GLY A 75 -10.19 -9.93 20.98
CA GLY A 75 -10.78 -11.07 21.68
C GLY A 75 -10.06 -11.44 22.98
N MET A 76 -8.74 -11.27 23.05
CA MET A 76 -7.93 -11.54 24.26
C MET A 76 -8.06 -10.44 25.33
N GLN A 77 -8.52 -9.25 24.96
CA GLN A 77 -8.72 -8.12 25.88
C GLN A 77 -10.11 -8.13 26.55
N ASN A 78 -11.00 -9.02 26.11
CA ASN A 78 -12.31 -9.28 26.70
C ASN A 78 -12.30 -10.57 27.50
#